data_AF-A0A2C9M100-F1
#
_entry.id   AF-A0A2C9M100-F1
#
_cell.length_a   1.000
_cell.length_b   1.000
_cell.length_c   1.000
_cell.angle_alpha   90.00
_cell.angle_beta   90.00
_cell.angle_gamma   90.00
#
_symmetry.space_group_name_H-M   'P 1'
#
loop_
_entity.id
_entity.type
_entity.pdbx_description
1 polymer ?
#
loop_
_entity_poly.entity_id
_entity_poly.type
_entity_poly.pdbx_seq_one_letter_code
_entity_poly.pdbx_strand_id
1 'polypeptide(L)'
;SIVGYFEASTVTCCMRIWFREIGFSISYGALLLKTWRISVVFRVRSAQRIKISDGDLIKRLVVIVLVFAAYLTARTVASMPKVVGGKDVSDLKAYICNADWWDHSAAIAELLFLLWGVRLCIVVRKAPSEFNESRFISWAIYNEFLLSLFLNVSMIFLRDPFPTNPDLIYLVLFIHTQLTTTVTLAFLFGSK
;
A
#
# COMPACT_ATOMS: atom_id res chain seq x y z
N SER A 1 -1.74 -17.43 0.02
CA SER A 1 -1.61 -18.10 1.32
C SER A 1 -1.29 -17.13 2.45
N ILE A 2 -2.27 -16.86 3.31
CA ILE A 2 -2.23 -16.03 4.52
C ILE A 2 -2.87 -16.86 5.67
N VAL A 3 -2.13 -17.21 6.72
CA VAL A 3 -2.43 -18.10 7.88
C VAL A 3 -3.07 -17.38 9.09
N GLY A 4 -4.36 -17.54 9.34
CA GLY A 4 -4.94 -17.05 10.60
C GLY A 4 -4.67 -18.02 11.76
N TYR A 5 -4.25 -17.53 12.94
CA TYR A 5 -4.32 -18.30 14.20
C TYR A 5 -5.75 -18.34 14.79
N PHE A 6 -6.62 -17.41 14.37
CA PHE A 6 -8.07 -17.47 14.60
C PHE A 6 -8.75 -18.26 13.47
N GLU A 7 -9.94 -18.82 13.70
CA GLU A 7 -10.73 -19.47 12.64
C GLU A 7 -10.77 -18.58 11.40
N ALA A 8 -10.01 -18.94 10.35
CA ALA A 8 -9.98 -18.13 9.16
C ALA A 8 -11.30 -18.40 8.42
N SER A 9 -12.26 -17.51 8.63
CA SER A 9 -13.46 -17.44 7.83
C SER A 9 -13.16 -16.70 6.52
N THR A 10 -13.94 -16.95 5.47
CA THR A 10 -13.91 -16.17 4.23
C THR A 10 -14.05 -14.66 4.52
N VAL A 11 -14.84 -14.31 5.54
CA VAL A 11 -15.06 -12.92 5.97
C VAL A 11 -13.76 -12.31 6.53
N THR A 12 -13.04 -13.01 7.40
CA THR A 12 -11.78 -12.53 7.98
C THR A 12 -10.71 -12.33 6.89
N CYS A 13 -10.65 -13.24 5.91
CA CYS A 13 -9.78 -13.11 4.74
C CYS A 13 -10.11 -11.87 3.91
N CYS A 14 -11.39 -11.66 3.58
CA CYS A 14 -11.85 -10.49 2.84
C CYS A 14 -11.55 -9.20 3.59
N MET A 15 -11.95 -9.08 4.86
CA MET A 15 -11.75 -7.88 5.66
C MET A 15 -10.28 -7.47 5.71
N ARG A 16 -9.37 -8.43 5.93
CA ARG A 16 -7.93 -8.13 6.03
C ARG A 16 -7.36 -7.55 4.74
N ILE A 17 -7.73 -8.12 3.59
CA ILE A 17 -7.34 -7.58 2.27
C ILE A 17 -7.92 -6.17 2.11
N TRP A 18 -9.21 -6.00 2.40
CA TRP A 18 -9.88 -4.71 2.27
C TRP A 18 -9.24 -3.62 3.12
N PHE A 19 -8.99 -3.90 4.40
CA PHE A 19 -8.36 -2.93 5.30
C PHE A 19 -6.96 -2.55 4.85
N ARG A 20 -6.16 -3.50 4.36
CA ARG A 20 -4.81 -3.22 3.87
C ARG A 20 -4.84 -2.24 2.69
N GLU A 21 -5.61 -2.57 1.67
CA GLU A 21 -5.65 -1.85 0.39
C GLU A 21 -6.31 -0.46 0.55
N ILE A 22 -7.39 -0.38 1.33
CA ILE A 22 -8.01 0.91 1.66
C ILE A 22 -7.09 1.76 2.53
N GLY A 23 -6.46 1.18 3.55
CA GLY A 23 -5.48 1.88 4.39
C GLY A 23 -4.30 2.42 3.59
N PHE A 24 -3.77 1.63 2.66
CA PHE A 24 -2.75 2.04 1.70
C PHE A 24 -3.23 3.22 0.84
N SER A 25 -4.40 3.09 0.21
CA SER A 25 -4.96 4.12 -0.69
C SER A 25 -5.20 5.45 0.02
N ILE A 26 -5.65 5.43 1.29
CA ILE A 26 -5.86 6.64 2.09
C ILE A 26 -4.51 7.27 2.44
N SER A 27 -3.60 6.48 3.01
CA SER A 27 -2.32 6.95 3.54
C SER A 27 -1.44 7.52 2.43
N TYR A 28 -1.13 6.70 1.42
CA TYR A 28 -0.26 7.12 0.34
C TYR A 28 -0.99 8.01 -0.68
N GLY A 29 -2.29 7.82 -0.91
CA GLY A 29 -3.07 8.72 -1.76
C GLY A 29 -3.07 10.16 -1.24
N ALA A 30 -3.20 10.37 0.07
CA ALA A 30 -3.12 11.70 0.65
C ALA A 30 -1.72 12.32 0.48
N LEU A 31 -0.66 11.56 0.74
CA LEU A 31 0.73 12.00 0.55
C LEU A 31 1.05 12.35 -0.91
N LEU A 32 0.58 11.53 -1.85
CA LEU A 32 0.77 11.77 -3.28
C LEU A 32 -0.02 12.96 -3.77
N LEU A 33 -1.26 13.16 -3.33
CA LEU A 33 -2.05 14.34 -3.69
C LEU A 33 -1.42 15.63 -3.14
N LYS A 34 -0.87 15.59 -1.92
CA LYS A 34 -0.12 16.71 -1.35
C LYS A 34 1.14 17.02 -2.17
N THR A 35 1.89 15.99 -2.55
CA THR A 35 3.08 16.12 -3.41
C THR A 35 2.72 16.61 -4.82
N TRP A 36 1.60 16.14 -5.37
CA TRP A 36 1.07 16.55 -6.67
C TRP A 36 0.65 18.03 -6.69
N ARG A 37 -0.04 18.51 -5.64
CA ARG A 37 -0.37 19.94 -5.49
C ARG A 37 0.89 20.79 -5.59
N ILE A 38 1.95 20.39 -4.87
CA ILE A 38 3.25 21.07 -4.91
C ILE A 38 3.83 21.01 -6.33
N SER A 39 3.86 19.83 -6.97
CA SER A 39 4.42 19.68 -8.32
C SER A 39 3.71 20.53 -9.37
N VAL A 40 2.38 20.69 -9.28
CA VAL A 40 1.59 21.56 -10.15
C VAL A 40 1.96 23.02 -9.94
N VAL A 41 2.05 23.48 -8.69
CA VAL A 41 2.43 24.86 -8.37
C VAL A 41 3.82 25.20 -8.92
N PHE A 42 4.80 24.29 -8.81
CA PHE A 42 6.16 24.52 -9.31
C PHE A 42 6.34 24.32 -10.81
N ARG A 43 5.51 23.49 -11.45
CA ARG A 43 5.56 23.24 -12.91
C ARG A 43 5.03 24.42 -13.72
N VAL A 44 4.07 25.17 -13.17
CA VAL A 44 3.55 26.36 -13.84
C VAL A 44 4.57 27.49 -13.68
N ARG A 45 5.33 27.80 -14.75
CA ARG A 45 6.26 28.95 -14.84
C ARG A 45 5.59 30.33 -14.66
N SER A 46 4.30 30.37 -14.37
CA SER A 46 3.48 31.58 -14.38
C SER A 46 3.05 31.94 -12.97
N ALA A 47 3.13 33.23 -12.64
CA ALA A 47 2.72 33.85 -11.38
C ALA A 47 1.19 33.77 -11.10
N GLN A 48 0.48 32.79 -11.66
CA GLN A 48 -0.91 32.50 -11.32
C GLN A 48 -0.95 31.60 -10.08
N ARG A 49 -1.37 32.20 -8.96
CA ARG A 49 -1.58 31.51 -7.69
C ARG A 49 -2.79 30.57 -7.80
N ILE A 50 -2.59 29.36 -8.35
CA ILE A 50 -3.62 28.32 -8.38
C ILE A 50 -3.88 27.89 -6.93
N LYS A 51 -4.92 28.45 -6.31
CA LYS A 51 -5.39 28.04 -4.98
C LYS A 51 -6.19 26.74 -5.12
N ILE A 52 -5.51 25.61 -5.05
CA ILE A 52 -6.18 24.31 -4.85
C ILE A 52 -6.70 24.27 -3.41
N SER A 53 -8.01 24.16 -3.23
CA SER A 53 -8.65 24.05 -1.92
C SER A 53 -8.47 22.64 -1.35
N ASP A 54 -8.38 22.53 -0.02
CA ASP A 54 -8.25 21.23 0.65
C ASP A 54 -9.47 20.34 0.39
N GLY A 55 -10.65 20.93 0.16
CA GLY A 55 -11.85 20.21 -0.25
C GLY A 55 -11.73 19.52 -1.61
N ASP A 56 -10.99 20.11 -2.56
CA ASP A 56 -10.76 19.46 -3.86
C ASP A 56 -9.73 18.34 -3.77
N LEU A 57 -8.80 18.44 -2.82
CA LEU A 57 -7.87 17.36 -2.50
C LEU A 57 -8.61 16.17 -1.88
N ILE A 58 -9.52 16.43 -0.94
CA ILE A 58 -10.37 15.39 -0.33
C ILE A 58 -11.26 14.72 -1.38
N LYS A 59 -11.90 15.49 -2.28
CA LYS A 59 -12.69 14.90 -3.38
C LYS A 59 -11.85 13.95 -4.23
N ARG A 60 -10.63 14.35 -4.61
CA ARG A 60 -9.71 13.48 -5.37
C ARG A 60 -9.29 12.25 -4.58
N LEU A 61 -9.05 12.39 -3.28
CA LEU A 61 -8.73 11.26 -2.41
C LEU A 61 -9.90 10.26 -2.35
N VAL A 62 -11.13 10.75 -2.15
CA VAL A 62 -12.34 9.91 -2.16
C VAL A 62 -12.47 9.16 -3.48
N VAL A 63 -12.21 9.81 -4.62
CA VAL A 63 -12.20 9.14 -5.92
C VAL A 63 -11.15 8.02 -5.98
N ILE A 64 -9.93 8.24 -5.48
CA ILE A 64 -8.89 7.19 -5.42
C ILE A 64 -9.37 6.02 -4.56
N VAL A 65 -9.87 6.29 -3.36
CA VAL A 65 -10.36 5.25 -2.44
C VAL A 65 -11.53 4.46 -3.05
N LEU A 66 -12.45 5.14 -3.75
CA LEU A 66 -13.57 4.48 -4.44
C LEU A 66 -13.10 3.56 -5.57
N VAL A 67 -12.06 3.94 -6.32
CA VAL A 67 -11.48 3.08 -7.37
C VAL A 67 -10.90 1.80 -6.75
N PHE A 68 -10.14 1.91 -5.65
CA PHE A 68 -9.64 0.74 -4.92
C PHE A 68 -10.78 -0.11 -4.36
N ALA A 69 -11.78 0.50 -3.73
CA ALA A 69 -12.95 -0.21 -3.20
C ALA A 69 -13.74 -0.95 -4.30
N ALA A 70 -13.91 -0.33 -5.47
CA ALA A 70 -14.57 -0.94 -6.62
C ALA A 70 -13.78 -2.14 -7.14
N TYR A 71 -12.45 -2.02 -7.26
CA TYR A 71 -11.57 -3.14 -7.62
C TYR A 71 -11.68 -4.30 -6.63
N LEU A 72 -11.67 -4.01 -5.32
CA LEU A 72 -11.80 -5.03 -4.28
C LEU A 72 -13.17 -5.69 -4.29
N THR A 73 -14.23 -4.92 -4.57
CA THR A 73 -15.58 -5.46 -4.74
C THR A 73 -15.61 -6.41 -5.94
N ALA A 74 -15.10 -5.98 -7.10
CA ALA A 74 -15.02 -6.81 -8.30
C ALA A 74 -14.23 -8.10 -8.05
N ARG A 75 -13.09 -8.01 -7.35
CA ARG A 75 -12.32 -9.17 -6.90
C ARG A 75 -13.16 -10.10 -6.02
N THR A 76 -13.85 -9.58 -5.00
CA THR A 76 -14.64 -10.41 -4.08
C THR A 76 -15.80 -11.13 -4.79
N VAL A 77 -16.38 -10.51 -5.82
CA VAL A 77 -17.45 -11.09 -6.62
C VAL A 77 -16.91 -12.12 -7.63
N ALA A 78 -15.80 -11.80 -8.32
CA ALA A 78 -15.24 -12.65 -9.36
C ALA A 78 -14.50 -13.89 -8.79
N SER A 79 -13.72 -13.70 -7.74
CA SER A 79 -12.93 -14.73 -7.09
C SER A 79 -13.09 -14.62 -5.57
N MET A 80 -14.25 -15.03 -5.05
CA MET A 80 -14.46 -15.06 -3.59
C MET A 80 -13.39 -15.95 -2.94
N PRO A 81 -12.59 -15.42 -1.99
CA PRO A 81 -11.49 -16.17 -1.40
C PRO A 81 -12.02 -17.39 -0.66
N LYS A 82 -11.68 -18.57 -1.19
CA LYS A 82 -11.98 -19.84 -0.54
C LYS A 82 -10.95 -20.08 0.55
N VAL A 83 -11.44 -20.42 1.74
CA VAL A 83 -10.59 -20.87 2.83
C VAL A 83 -10.11 -22.28 2.47
N VAL A 84 -8.82 -22.44 2.20
CA VAL A 84 -8.22 -23.77 1.98
C VAL A 84 -7.59 -24.18 3.31
N GLY A 85 -7.96 -25.36 3.80
CA GLY A 85 -7.32 -25.93 5.00
C GLY A 85 -5.88 -26.32 4.65
N GLY A 86 -4.90 -25.61 5.19
CA GLY A 86 -3.51 -26.03 5.23
C GLY A 86 -3.33 -27.04 6.36
N LYS A 87 -2.80 -28.22 6.05
CA LYS A 87 -2.32 -29.15 7.08
C LYS A 87 -0.91 -28.72 7.45
N ASP A 88 -0.68 -28.37 8.71
CA ASP A 88 0.66 -28.16 9.26
C ASP A 88 1.22 -29.48 9.84
N VAL A 89 2.54 -29.55 10.05
CA VAL A 89 3.31 -30.75 10.44
C VAL A 89 2.92 -31.30 11.84
N SER A 90 2.15 -30.53 12.62
CA SER A 90 1.73 -30.84 13.99
C SER A 90 0.21 -31.00 14.15
N ASP A 91 -0.49 -31.50 13.14
CA ASP A 91 -1.95 -31.79 13.15
C ASP A 91 -2.85 -30.56 13.46
N LEU A 92 -2.28 -29.35 13.39
CA LEU A 92 -3.00 -28.08 13.50
C LEU A 92 -3.51 -27.67 12.11
N LYS A 93 -4.83 -27.49 11.97
CA LYS A 93 -5.46 -26.98 10.74
C LYS A 93 -5.22 -25.47 10.62
N ALA A 94 -4.16 -25.09 9.94
CA ALA A 94 -3.89 -23.70 9.57
C ALA A 94 -4.82 -23.30 8.41
N TYR A 95 -5.83 -22.46 8.67
CA TYR A 95 -6.70 -21.97 7.61
C TYR A 95 -6.01 -20.84 6.83
N ILE A 96 -5.83 -21.05 5.53
CA ILE A 96 -5.04 -20.18 4.67
C ILE A 96 -5.93 -19.53 3.61
N CYS A 97 -5.89 -18.20 3.49
CA CYS A 97 -6.57 -17.50 2.38
C CYS A 97 -5.80 -17.76 1.07
N ASN A 98 -6.47 -18.35 0.07
CA ASN A 98 -5.88 -18.57 -1.25
C ASN A 98 -5.51 -17.21 -1.88
N ALA A 99 -4.30 -17.14 -2.44
CA ALA A 99 -3.85 -15.97 -3.18
C ALA A 99 -4.01 -16.27 -4.67
N ASP A 100 -4.75 -15.41 -5.37
CA ASP A 100 -5.09 -15.59 -6.77
C ASP A 100 -4.35 -14.54 -7.62
N TRP A 101 -4.48 -14.61 -8.95
CA TRP A 101 -3.91 -13.63 -9.86
C TRP A 101 -4.31 -12.18 -9.52
N TRP A 102 -5.50 -12.01 -8.92
CA TRP A 102 -5.99 -10.73 -8.38
C TRP A 102 -5.07 -10.07 -7.33
N ASP A 103 -4.32 -10.86 -6.56
CA ASP A 103 -3.34 -10.32 -5.60
C ASP A 103 -2.10 -9.80 -6.34
N HIS A 104 -1.66 -10.48 -7.39
CA HIS A 104 -0.54 -10.02 -8.22
C HIS A 104 -0.89 -8.75 -8.99
N SER A 105 -2.10 -8.66 -9.56
CA SER A 105 -2.55 -7.44 -10.23
C SER A 105 -2.71 -6.27 -9.26
N ALA A 106 -3.16 -6.51 -8.02
CA ALA A 106 -3.23 -5.47 -6.99
C ALA A 106 -1.83 -4.95 -6.65
N ALA A 107 -0.88 -5.85 -6.38
CA ALA A 107 0.50 -5.49 -6.07
C ALA A 107 1.18 -4.69 -7.21
N ILE A 108 0.94 -5.08 -8.47
CA ILE A 108 1.46 -4.33 -9.63
C ILE A 108 0.85 -2.93 -9.68
N ALA A 109 -0.47 -2.80 -9.44
CA ALA A 109 -1.14 -1.51 -9.42
C ALA A 109 -0.60 -0.60 -8.29
N GLU A 110 -0.38 -1.15 -7.09
CA GLU A 110 0.24 -0.42 -5.97
C GLU A 110 1.65 0.06 -6.33
N LEU A 111 2.49 -0.79 -6.92
CA LEU A 111 3.84 -0.42 -7.35
C LEU A 111 3.82 0.67 -8.43
N LEU A 112 2.91 0.61 -9.40
CA LEU A 112 2.76 1.66 -10.41
C LEU A 112 2.28 2.98 -9.79
N PHE A 113 1.37 2.92 -8.82
CA PHE A 113 0.88 4.08 -8.08
C PHE A 113 2.00 4.75 -7.29
N LEU A 114 2.81 3.96 -6.58
CA LEU A 114 4.00 4.46 -5.86
C LEU A 114 5.07 4.98 -6.81
N LEU A 115 5.31 4.31 -7.95
CA LEU A 115 6.27 4.76 -8.96
C LEU A 115 5.87 6.13 -9.55
N TRP A 116 4.58 6.35 -9.78
CA TRP A 116 4.07 7.69 -10.12
C TRP A 116 4.35 8.69 -9.00
N GLY A 117 4.18 8.28 -7.74
CA GLY A 117 4.60 9.06 -6.58
C GLY A 117 6.08 9.42 -6.55
N VAL A 118 6.97 8.46 -6.81
CA VAL A 118 8.42 8.68 -6.93
C VAL A 118 8.72 9.75 -7.99
N ARG A 119 8.05 9.68 -9.15
CA ARG A 119 8.20 10.70 -10.21
C ARG A 119 7.78 12.09 -9.71
N LEU A 120 6.69 12.20 -8.96
CA LEU A 120 6.28 13.47 -8.36
C LEU A 120 7.31 14.00 -7.35
N CYS A 121 7.82 13.14 -6.47
CA CYS A 121 8.88 13.48 -5.51
C CYS A 121 10.13 14.04 -6.21
N ILE A 122 10.54 13.44 -7.33
CA ILE A 122 11.68 13.93 -8.12
C ILE A 122 11.42 15.32 -8.71
N VAL A 123 10.19 15.62 -9.13
CA VAL A 123 9.83 16.94 -9.67
C VAL A 123 9.88 18.00 -8.57
N VAL A 124 9.35 17.70 -7.38
CA VAL A 124 9.29 18.66 -6.26
C VAL A 124 10.60 18.80 -5.48
N ARG A 125 11.59 17.92 -5.69
CA ARG A 125 12.87 17.94 -4.94
C ARG A 125 13.64 19.26 -5.04
N LYS A 126 13.40 20.04 -6.09
CA LYS A 126 14.04 21.34 -6.34
C LYS A 126 13.26 22.51 -5.72
N ALA A 127 12.15 22.25 -5.04
CA ALA A 127 11.40 23.27 -4.31
C ALA A 127 12.28 23.83 -3.17
N PRO A 128 12.17 25.15 -2.87
CA PRO A 128 12.92 25.79 -1.80
C PRO A 128 12.64 25.16 -0.42
N SER A 129 13.61 25.30 0.48
CA SER A 129 13.65 24.70 1.82
C SER A 129 12.48 25.06 2.75
N GLU A 130 11.69 26.09 2.40
CA GLU A 130 10.42 26.43 3.05
C GLU A 130 9.42 25.24 3.08
N PHE A 131 9.60 24.24 2.21
CA PHE A 131 8.82 23.01 2.18
C PHE A 131 9.60 21.80 2.72
N ASN A 132 10.30 21.91 3.86
CA ASN A 132 10.95 20.77 4.51
C ASN A 132 10.00 19.57 4.72
N GLU A 133 8.70 19.83 4.93
CA GLU A 133 7.66 18.79 4.99
C GLU A 133 7.63 17.87 3.75
N SER A 134 7.90 18.41 2.55
CA SER A 134 7.91 17.63 1.30
C SER A 134 9.07 16.63 1.21
N ARG A 135 10.17 16.85 1.93
CA ARG A 135 11.31 15.92 1.98
C ARG A 135 10.94 14.68 2.79
N PHE A 136 10.29 14.86 3.94
CA PHE A 136 9.79 13.76 4.77
C PHE A 136 8.74 12.92 4.04
N ILE A 137 7.81 13.57 3.35
CA ILE A 137 6.82 12.89 2.50
C ILE A 137 7.52 12.07 1.40
N SER A 138 8.55 12.63 0.76
CA SER A 138 9.32 11.92 -0.27
C SER A 138 10.08 10.71 0.30
N TRP A 139 10.66 10.83 1.49
CA TRP A 139 11.31 9.69 2.17
C TRP A 139 10.32 8.59 2.53
N ALA A 140 9.12 8.93 3.00
CA ALA A 140 8.07 7.96 3.27
C ALA A 140 7.64 7.21 1.98
N ILE A 141 7.47 7.92 0.86
CA ILE A 141 7.11 7.31 -0.43
C ILE A 141 8.25 6.42 -0.97
N TYR A 142 9.51 6.85 -0.87
CA TYR A 142 10.65 6.05 -1.31
C TYR A 142 10.83 4.80 -0.46
N ASN A 143 10.71 4.93 0.86
CA ASN A 143 10.80 3.81 1.77
C ASN A 143 9.71 2.78 1.49
N GLU A 144 8.47 3.24 1.34
CA GLU A 144 7.36 2.35 0.99
C GLU A 144 7.61 1.65 -0.34
N PHE A 145 7.91 2.39 -1.41
CA PHE A 145 8.16 1.79 -2.72
C PHE A 145 9.23 0.68 -2.68
N LEU A 146 10.33 0.91 -1.97
CA LEU A 146 11.38 -0.10 -1.81
C LEU A 146 10.92 -1.31 -0.99
N LEU A 147 10.19 -1.07 0.11
CA LEU A 147 9.66 -2.13 0.97
C LEU A 147 8.60 -2.97 0.24
N SER A 148 7.65 -2.36 -0.46
CA SER A 148 6.62 -3.07 -1.23
C SER A 148 7.25 -3.84 -2.39
N LEU A 149 8.26 -3.27 -3.06
CA LEU A 149 9.00 -3.97 -4.12
C LEU A 149 9.73 -5.19 -3.55
N PHE A 150 10.47 -5.01 -2.46
CA PHE A 150 11.19 -6.10 -1.80
C PHE A 150 10.23 -7.20 -1.34
N LEU A 151 9.10 -6.85 -0.74
CA LEU A 151 8.10 -7.81 -0.29
C LEU A 151 7.52 -8.60 -1.47
N ASN A 152 7.10 -7.92 -2.53
CA ASN A 152 6.50 -8.57 -3.69
C ASN A 152 7.47 -9.52 -4.39
N VAL A 153 8.74 -9.11 -4.54
CA VAL A 153 9.80 -9.95 -5.09
C VAL A 153 10.08 -11.14 -4.17
N SER A 154 10.21 -10.91 -2.86
CA SER A 154 10.44 -11.98 -1.88
C SER A 154 9.30 -12.99 -1.86
N MET A 155 8.05 -12.53 -1.98
CA MET A 155 6.86 -13.39 -2.00
C MET A 155 6.78 -14.29 -3.24
N ILE A 156 7.37 -13.88 -4.37
CA ILE A 156 7.50 -14.74 -5.56
C ILE A 156 8.50 -15.86 -5.26
N PHE A 157 9.69 -15.52 -4.75
CA PHE A 157 10.74 -16.51 -4.45
C PHE A 157 10.41 -17.45 -3.29
N LEU A 158 9.67 -16.97 -2.29
CA LEU A 158 9.30 -17.75 -1.10
C LEU A 158 8.09 -18.68 -1.34
N ARG A 159 7.29 -18.44 -2.39
CA ARG A 159 6.15 -19.30 -2.75
C ARG A 159 6.47 -20.32 -3.82
N ASP A 160 7.35 -19.99 -4.76
CA ASP A 160 7.78 -20.86 -5.86
C ASP A 160 9.30 -21.04 -5.77
N PRO A 161 9.89 -22.19 -5.35
CA PRO A 161 9.39 -23.58 -5.36
C PRO A 161 9.30 -24.29 -3.98
N PHE A 162 9.49 -23.59 -2.85
CA PHE A 162 9.48 -24.21 -1.52
C PHE A 162 8.13 -23.97 -0.81
N PRO A 163 7.47 -25.00 -0.25
CA PRO A 163 6.37 -24.82 0.69
C PRO A 163 6.97 -24.23 1.99
N THR A 164 7.16 -22.92 1.99
CA THR A 164 7.77 -22.19 3.10
C THR A 164 6.85 -22.24 4.32
N ASN A 165 7.45 -22.45 5.50
CA ASN A 165 6.74 -22.44 6.78
C ASN A 165 5.82 -21.22 6.88
N PRO A 166 4.53 -21.41 7.20
CA PRO A 166 3.57 -20.32 7.32
C PRO A 166 4.10 -19.20 8.22
N ASP A 167 4.72 -19.54 9.34
CA ASP A 167 5.30 -18.59 10.31
C ASP A 167 6.32 -17.62 9.70
N LEU A 168 7.12 -18.06 8.73
CA LEU A 168 8.11 -17.20 8.09
C LEU A 168 7.44 -16.13 7.20
N ILE A 169 6.40 -16.52 6.46
CA ILE A 169 5.58 -15.58 5.67
C ILE A 169 4.90 -14.56 6.59
N TYR A 170 4.46 -15.00 7.77
CA TYR A 170 3.88 -14.13 8.79
C TYR A 170 4.85 -13.09 9.30
N LEU A 171 6.04 -13.54 9.69
CA LEU A 171 7.09 -12.69 10.21
C LEU A 171 7.51 -11.64 9.17
N VAL A 172 7.69 -12.02 7.91
CA VAL A 172 8.03 -11.10 6.83
C VAL A 172 6.94 -10.04 6.62
N LEU A 173 5.67 -10.44 6.57
CA LEU A 173 4.55 -9.50 6.43
C LEU A 173 4.44 -8.57 7.65
N PHE A 174 4.64 -9.10 8.86
CA PHE A 174 4.59 -8.32 10.09
C PHE A 174 5.70 -7.27 10.14
N ILE A 175 6.95 -7.65 9.85
CA ILE A 175 8.09 -6.74 9.80
C ILE A 175 7.85 -5.65 8.75
N HIS A 176 7.42 -6.03 7.55
CA HIS A 176 7.12 -5.09 6.49
C HIS A 176 6.05 -4.06 6.93
N THR A 177 4.94 -4.54 7.50
CA THR A 177 3.84 -3.65 7.95
C THR A 177 4.31 -2.72 9.05
N GLN A 178 5.05 -3.23 10.04
CA GLN A 178 5.54 -2.42 11.16
C GLN A 178 6.57 -1.37 10.76
N LEU A 179 7.51 -1.73 9.87
CA LEU A 179 8.47 -0.78 9.33
C LEU A 179 7.76 0.33 8.57
N THR A 180 6.83 -0.03 7.69
CA THR A 180 6.02 0.89 6.90
C THR A 180 5.26 1.89 7.75
N THR A 181 4.49 1.41 8.74
CA THR A 181 3.69 2.28 9.61
C THR A 181 4.56 3.14 10.51
N THR A 182 5.59 2.57 11.12
CA THR A 182 6.46 3.29 12.06
C THR A 182 7.23 4.39 11.34
N VAL A 183 7.82 4.09 10.19
CA VAL A 183 8.60 5.05 9.40
C VAL A 183 7.69 6.17 8.88
N THR A 184 6.52 5.83 8.36
CA THR A 184 5.56 6.83 7.85
C THR A 184 5.07 7.75 8.96
N LEU A 185 4.71 7.21 10.13
CA LEU A 185 4.28 8.01 11.28
C LEU A 185 5.43 8.86 11.84
N ALA A 186 6.63 8.30 11.97
CA ALA A 186 7.81 9.02 12.44
C ALA A 186 8.13 10.22 11.53
N PHE A 187 8.05 10.04 10.21
CA PHE A 187 8.28 11.15 9.28
C PHE A 187 7.15 12.18 9.22
N LEU A 188 5.90 11.81 9.48
CA LEU A 188 4.76 12.74 9.45
C LEU A 188 4.54 13.52 10.75
N PHE A 189 4.89 12.92 11.89
CA PHE A 189 4.68 13.50 13.21
C PHE A 189 5.98 13.92 13.89
N GLY A 190 7.10 13.25 13.62
CA GLY A 190 8.41 13.64 14.15
C GLY A 190 9.00 14.89 13.50
N SER A 191 8.39 15.38 12.41
CA SER A 191 8.79 16.62 11.73
C SER A 191 7.95 17.85 12.12
N LYS A 192 7.02 17.72 13.08
CA LYS A 192 6.25 18.84 13.65
C LYS A 192 6.88 19.28 14.97
#